data_AF-A0A957SMP2-F1
#
_entry.id   AF-A0A957SMP2-F1
#
_cell.length_a   1.000
_cell.length_b   1.000
_cell.length_c   1.000
_cell.angle_alpha   90.00
_cell.angle_beta   90.00
_cell.angle_gamma   90.00
#
_symmetry.space_group_name_H-M   'P 1'
#
loop_
_entity.id
_entity.type
_entity.pdbx_description
1 polymer ?
#
loop_
_entity_poly.entity_id
_entity_poly.type
_entity_poly.pdbx_seq_one_letter_code
_entity_poly.pdbx_strand_id
1 'polypeptide(L)'
;MALPEIEFELTSEQYELLGYPVLTQGHPMALVLEVGVLLPDVDADGWFAVQKAPLPPQLVRVGPATYAFSGQIVEAELFDDDGDESAILLVECGTTVLRVTCGPDDDGRLPYGAWETRYLAGFGRLRGILEEDFSTAIGHAVGATVWGVRRLVLTPGDPHFGQWFESHELQPTPFEHDLVLITARLHRQKI
;
A
#
# COMPACT_ATOMS: atom_id res chain seq x y z
N MET A 1 -11.34 -22.40 6.03
CA MET A 1 -11.58 -20.98 5.63
C MET A 1 -10.39 -20.53 4.82
N ALA A 2 -10.62 -19.90 3.66
CA ALA A 2 -9.55 -19.35 2.83
C ALA A 2 -8.85 -18.18 3.56
N LEU A 3 -7.55 -18.01 3.31
CA LEU A 3 -6.81 -16.83 3.73
C LEU A 3 -7.24 -15.63 2.85
N PRO A 4 -7.28 -14.40 3.38
CA PRO A 4 -7.56 -13.23 2.56
C PRO A 4 -6.48 -13.06 1.49
N GLU A 5 -6.91 -12.84 0.25
CA GLU A 5 -6.05 -12.54 -0.88
C GLU A 5 -5.95 -11.04 -1.08
N ILE A 6 -4.74 -10.54 -1.31
CA ILE A 6 -4.47 -9.14 -1.57
C ILE A 6 -3.55 -9.01 -2.79
N GLU A 7 -3.83 -8.04 -3.64
CA GLU A 7 -2.96 -7.64 -4.74
C GLU A 7 -2.34 -6.29 -4.42
N PHE A 8 -1.02 -6.17 -4.54
CA PHE A 8 -0.28 -4.93 -4.32
C PHE A 8 0.77 -4.72 -5.42
N GLU A 9 1.19 -3.48 -5.61
CA GLU A 9 2.33 -3.13 -6.45
C GLU A 9 3.64 -3.37 -5.71
N LEU A 10 4.59 -4.05 -6.35
CA LEU A 10 5.98 -4.10 -5.93
C LEU A 10 6.75 -3.06 -6.75
N THR A 11 7.32 -2.05 -6.08
CA THR A 11 8.11 -1.02 -6.76
C THR A 11 9.48 -1.56 -7.14
N SER A 12 10.07 -1.01 -8.21
CA SER A 12 11.44 -1.36 -8.64
C SER A 12 12.47 -1.06 -7.54
N GLU A 13 12.30 0.04 -6.82
CA GLU A 13 13.12 0.43 -5.66
C GLU A 13 13.08 -0.61 -4.55
N GLN A 14 11.89 -1.07 -4.13
CA GLN A 14 11.77 -2.11 -3.10
C GLN A 14 12.39 -3.43 -3.57
N TYR A 15 12.28 -3.75 -4.85
CA TYR A 15 12.91 -4.94 -5.40
C TYR A 15 14.43 -4.84 -5.47
N GLU A 16 14.95 -3.65 -5.77
CA GLU A 16 16.37 -3.34 -5.76
C GLU A 16 16.98 -3.40 -4.36
N LEU A 17 16.30 -2.84 -3.34
CA LEU A 17 16.74 -2.88 -1.95
C LEU A 17 16.99 -4.32 -1.48
N LEU A 18 16.09 -5.22 -1.84
CA LEU A 18 16.21 -6.65 -1.54
C LEU A 18 17.33 -7.37 -2.33
N GLY A 19 18.04 -6.68 -3.23
CA GLY A 19 19.05 -7.24 -4.11
C GLY A 19 18.48 -8.08 -5.26
N TYR A 20 17.29 -7.72 -5.76
CA TYR A 20 16.59 -8.43 -6.84
C TYR A 20 16.39 -9.93 -6.56
N PRO A 21 15.75 -10.33 -5.44
CA PRO A 21 15.60 -11.74 -5.10
C PRO A 21 14.59 -12.43 -6.03
N VAL A 22 14.74 -13.73 -6.26
CA VAL A 22 13.68 -14.48 -6.96
C VAL A 22 12.43 -14.53 -6.07
N LEU A 23 11.33 -13.94 -6.52
CA LEU A 23 10.03 -14.06 -5.85
C LEU A 23 9.17 -15.07 -6.60
N THR A 24 8.90 -16.22 -5.98
CA THR A 24 8.15 -17.31 -6.61
C THR A 24 6.85 -17.61 -5.85
N GLN A 25 5.86 -18.16 -6.54
CA GLN A 25 4.62 -18.62 -5.92
C GLN A 25 4.92 -19.60 -4.78
N GLY A 26 4.28 -19.40 -3.64
CA GLY A 26 4.51 -20.16 -2.41
C GLY A 26 5.61 -19.57 -1.52
N HIS A 27 6.37 -18.57 -1.99
CA HIS A 27 7.39 -17.92 -1.17
C HIS A 27 6.75 -17.14 -0.01
N PRO A 28 7.16 -17.37 1.25
CA PRO A 28 6.72 -16.57 2.38
C PRO A 28 7.44 -15.22 2.39
N MET A 29 6.75 -14.16 2.79
CA MET A 29 7.30 -12.82 2.94
C MET A 29 6.65 -12.12 4.13
N ALA A 30 7.37 -11.16 4.71
CA ALA A 30 6.78 -10.15 5.56
C ALA A 30 6.69 -8.86 4.74
N LEU A 31 5.59 -8.15 4.82
CA LEU A 31 5.47 -6.85 4.17
C LEU A 31 4.64 -5.86 4.98
N VAL A 32 4.91 -4.58 4.82
CA VAL A 32 3.97 -3.51 5.18
C VAL A 32 3.11 -3.20 3.97
N LEU A 33 1.79 -3.14 4.19
CA LEU A 33 0.81 -2.74 3.20
C LEU A 33 0.61 -1.23 3.28
N GLU A 34 1.09 -0.51 2.27
CA GLU A 34 1.04 0.95 2.24
C GLU A 34 0.14 1.44 1.12
N VAL A 35 -0.73 2.40 1.43
CA VAL A 35 -1.32 3.27 0.42
C VAL A 35 -0.47 4.53 0.39
N GLY A 36 0.07 4.87 -0.78
CA GLY A 36 0.98 6.02 -0.95
C GLY A 36 0.37 7.36 -0.52
N VAL A 37 1.03 8.48 -0.83
CA VAL A 37 0.55 9.80 -0.40
C VAL A 37 -0.88 10.06 -0.90
N LEU A 38 -1.79 10.29 0.05
CA LEU A 38 -3.18 10.65 -0.18
C LEU A 38 -3.39 12.12 0.19
N LEU A 39 -4.26 12.81 -0.56
CA LEU A 39 -4.62 14.19 -0.29
C LEU A 39 -6.05 14.30 0.26
N PRO A 40 -6.40 15.35 1.02
CA PRO A 40 -7.76 15.59 1.49
C PRO A 40 -8.68 16.16 0.39
N ASP A 41 -8.46 15.78 -0.87
CA ASP A 41 -9.21 16.22 -2.05
C ASP A 41 -9.75 15.01 -2.83
N VAL A 42 -11.07 14.96 -3.03
CA VAL A 42 -11.74 13.85 -3.73
C VAL A 42 -11.39 13.78 -5.22
N ASP A 43 -10.93 14.88 -5.81
CA ASP A 43 -10.54 14.95 -7.21
C ASP A 43 -9.07 14.51 -7.43
N ALA A 44 -8.32 14.23 -6.36
CA ALA A 44 -6.97 13.68 -6.44
C ALA A 44 -6.94 12.20 -6.86
N ASP A 45 -5.83 11.77 -7.47
CA ASP A 45 -5.60 10.37 -7.87
C ASP A 45 -5.69 9.39 -6.69
N GLY A 46 -5.33 9.87 -5.50
CA GLY A 46 -5.49 9.18 -4.22
C GLY A 46 -5.97 10.17 -3.16
N TRP A 47 -7.02 9.82 -2.44
CA TRP A 47 -7.68 10.72 -1.52
C TRP A 47 -8.01 10.07 -0.18
N PHE A 48 -8.13 10.90 0.85
CA PHE A 48 -8.63 10.49 2.16
C PHE A 48 -9.63 11.47 2.73
N ALA A 49 -10.48 10.98 3.63
CA ALA A 49 -11.42 11.77 4.40
C ALA A 49 -11.49 11.25 5.83
N VAL A 50 -11.18 12.12 6.79
CA VAL A 50 -11.30 11.82 8.22
C VAL A 50 -12.74 11.95 8.68
N GLN A 51 -13.24 10.96 9.41
CA GLN A 51 -14.59 10.92 9.95
C GLN A 51 -14.57 10.83 11.49
N LYS A 52 -15.45 11.61 12.12
CA LYS A 52 -15.68 11.51 13.58
C LYS A 52 -16.57 10.32 13.93
N ALA A 53 -17.56 10.03 13.09
CA ALA A 53 -18.46 8.91 13.29
C ALA A 53 -17.79 7.60 12.89
N PRO A 54 -18.11 6.48 13.56
CA PRO A 54 -17.58 5.18 13.21
C PRO A 54 -17.88 4.79 11.76
N LEU A 55 -16.85 4.33 11.07
CA LEU A 55 -16.97 3.70 9.77
C LEU A 55 -16.82 2.18 9.92
N PRO A 56 -17.60 1.37 9.19
CA PRO A 56 -17.35 -0.05 9.14
C PRO A 56 -15.97 -0.31 8.53
N PRO A 57 -15.16 -1.20 9.12
CA PRO A 57 -13.86 -1.52 8.56
C PRO A 57 -14.02 -2.28 7.24
N GLN A 58 -13.44 -1.76 6.16
CA GLN A 58 -13.53 -2.33 4.81
C GLN A 58 -12.23 -2.12 4.03
N LEU A 59 -11.88 -3.11 3.23
CA LEU A 59 -10.84 -3.03 2.21
C LEU A 59 -11.37 -3.70 0.94
N VAL A 60 -11.66 -2.90 -0.09
CA VAL A 60 -12.31 -3.37 -1.31
C VAL A 60 -11.42 -3.05 -2.49
N ARG A 61 -11.00 -4.09 -3.21
CA ARG A 61 -10.26 -3.92 -4.47
C ARG A 61 -11.20 -3.39 -5.54
N VAL A 62 -10.83 -2.28 -6.15
CA VAL A 62 -11.58 -1.59 -7.21
C VAL A 62 -10.82 -1.52 -8.54
N GLY A 63 -9.53 -1.90 -8.53
CA GLY A 63 -8.68 -1.98 -9.73
C GLY A 63 -7.39 -2.76 -9.48
N PRO A 64 -6.45 -2.78 -10.45
CA PRO A 64 -5.12 -3.37 -10.26
C PRO A 64 -4.36 -2.68 -9.14
N ALA A 65 -4.11 -3.39 -8.03
CA ALA A 65 -3.58 -2.87 -6.77
C ALA A 65 -4.29 -1.61 -6.23
N THR A 66 -5.47 -1.24 -6.73
CA THR A 66 -6.21 -0.04 -6.29
C THR A 66 -7.36 -0.44 -5.39
N TYR A 67 -7.48 0.24 -4.26
CA TYR A 67 -8.46 -0.06 -3.22
C TYR A 67 -9.23 1.17 -2.77
N ALA A 68 -10.50 0.96 -2.48
CA ALA A 68 -11.26 1.81 -1.57
C ALA A 68 -11.21 1.17 -0.17
N PHE A 69 -11.01 1.97 0.86
CA PHE A 69 -10.87 1.46 2.22
C PHE A 69 -11.52 2.39 3.23
N SER A 70 -11.90 1.81 4.37
CA SER A 70 -12.37 2.56 5.54
C SER A 70 -12.03 1.81 6.80
N GLY A 71 -11.79 2.53 7.90
CA GLY A 71 -11.40 1.90 9.15
C GLY A 71 -11.17 2.88 10.28
N GLN A 72 -10.85 2.33 11.45
CA GLN A 72 -10.41 3.12 12.59
C GLN A 72 -8.91 3.41 12.46
N ILE A 73 -8.50 4.65 12.76
CA ILE A 73 -7.09 4.98 12.94
C ILE A 73 -6.65 4.41 14.28
N VAL A 74 -5.65 3.52 14.26
CA VAL A 74 -5.14 2.85 15.46
C VAL A 74 -3.82 3.44 15.94
N GLU A 75 -3.04 4.02 15.03
CA GLU A 75 -1.80 4.74 15.34
C GLU A 75 -1.62 5.90 14.35
N ALA A 76 -0.94 6.96 14.80
CA ALA A 76 -0.64 8.14 14.00
C ALA A 76 0.74 8.70 14.37
N GLU A 77 1.51 9.08 13.35
CA GLU A 77 2.77 9.82 13.47
C GLU A 77 2.64 11.10 12.64
N LEU A 78 2.86 12.25 13.27
CA LEU A 78 2.66 13.57 12.67
C LEU A 78 4.02 14.21 12.39
N PHE A 79 4.14 14.82 11.22
CA PHE A 79 5.32 15.51 10.74
C PHE A 79 4.95 16.94 10.36
N ASP A 80 5.88 17.87 10.60
CA ASP A 80 5.80 19.27 10.21
C ASP A 80 7.17 19.61 9.61
N ASP A 81 7.20 19.82 8.29
CA ASP A 81 8.41 20.17 7.54
C ASP A 81 8.18 21.47 6.77
N ASP A 82 8.97 22.50 7.09
CA ASP A 82 8.89 23.84 6.50
C ASP A 82 7.47 24.46 6.45
N GLY A 83 6.57 24.06 7.36
CA GLY A 83 5.21 24.58 7.49
C GLY A 83 4.14 23.76 6.76
N ASP A 84 4.51 22.66 6.11
CA ASP A 84 3.58 21.67 5.56
C ASP A 84 3.43 20.49 6.53
N GLU A 85 2.19 20.27 6.99
CA GLU A 85 1.85 19.15 7.86
C GLU A 85 1.63 17.87 7.06
N SER A 86 2.19 16.76 7.50
CA SER A 86 1.88 15.43 6.97
C SER A 86 1.74 14.40 8.10
N ALA A 87 1.04 13.31 7.82
CA ALA A 87 0.86 12.25 8.80
C ALA A 87 1.06 10.90 8.15
N ILE A 88 1.62 9.97 8.92
CA ILE A 88 1.52 8.55 8.62
C ILE A 88 0.53 7.97 9.60
N LEU A 89 -0.41 7.16 9.11
CA LEU A 89 -1.49 6.59 9.88
C LEU A 89 -1.53 5.08 9.68
N LEU A 90 -1.80 4.35 10.76
CA LEU A 90 -2.21 2.95 10.67
C LEU A 90 -3.74 2.88 10.78
N VAL A 91 -4.37 2.30 9.76
CA VAL A 91 -5.82 2.20 9.65
C VAL A 91 -6.24 0.73 9.64
N GLU A 92 -7.07 0.34 10.60
CA GLU A 92 -7.63 -1.01 10.68
C GLU A 92 -8.81 -1.17 9.71
N CYS A 93 -8.56 -1.83 8.57
CA CYS A 93 -9.51 -2.00 7.47
C CYS A 93 -10.17 -3.38 7.46
N GLY A 94 -10.25 -4.04 8.63
CA GLY A 94 -10.97 -5.30 8.83
C GLY A 94 -10.02 -6.45 9.12
N THR A 95 -9.55 -7.13 8.08
CA THR A 95 -8.64 -8.29 8.27
C THR A 95 -7.15 -7.92 8.22
N THR A 96 -6.85 -6.64 7.97
CA THR A 96 -5.49 -6.12 7.89
C THR A 96 -5.45 -4.67 8.33
N VAL A 97 -4.27 -4.20 8.69
CA VAL A 97 -3.94 -2.79 8.90
C VAL A 97 -3.25 -2.26 7.64
N LEU A 98 -3.57 -1.03 7.25
CA LEU A 98 -2.90 -0.31 6.18
C LEU A 98 -2.09 0.84 6.78
N ARG A 99 -0.87 1.03 6.28
CA ARG A 99 -0.14 2.27 6.44
C ARG A 99 -0.61 3.26 5.37
N VAL A 100 -0.90 4.49 5.77
CA VAL A 100 -1.40 5.54 4.89
C VAL A 100 -0.60 6.81 5.15
N THR A 101 -0.01 7.38 4.12
CA THR A 101 0.61 8.70 4.20
C THR A 101 -0.40 9.75 3.77
N CYS A 102 -0.75 10.67 4.67
CA CYS A 102 -1.66 11.77 4.44
C CYS A 102 -0.88 13.07 4.25
N GLY A 103 -1.07 13.72 3.11
CA GLY A 103 -0.58 15.07 2.85
C GLY A 103 -1.56 16.16 3.32
N PRO A 104 -1.11 17.42 3.31
CA PRO A 104 -1.92 18.56 3.72
C PRO A 104 -2.98 18.94 2.66
N ASP A 105 -3.87 19.84 3.06
CA ASP A 105 -4.75 20.61 2.16
C ASP A 105 -3.99 21.80 1.54
N ASP A 106 -4.66 22.60 0.71
CA ASP A 106 -4.10 23.78 0.03
C ASP A 106 -3.50 24.83 0.99
N ASP A 107 -3.87 24.81 2.28
CA ASP A 107 -3.36 25.70 3.32
C ASP A 107 -2.10 25.17 4.03
N GLY A 108 -1.55 24.04 3.57
CA GLY A 108 -0.38 23.38 4.15
C GLY A 108 -0.70 22.61 5.43
N ARG A 109 -1.97 22.47 5.81
CA ARG A 109 -2.36 21.81 7.07
C ARG A 109 -3.12 20.52 6.85
N LEU A 110 -3.00 19.64 7.82
CA LEU A 110 -3.81 18.45 7.89
C LEU A 110 -5.24 18.77 8.38
N PRO A 111 -6.27 18.03 7.92
CA PRO A 111 -7.63 18.21 8.40
C PRO A 111 -7.77 18.16 9.93
N TYR A 112 -8.41 19.18 10.53
CA TYR A 112 -8.46 19.37 11.99
C TYR A 112 -9.05 18.19 12.80
N GLY A 113 -8.30 17.69 13.80
CA GLY A 113 -8.76 16.68 14.75
C GLY A 113 -7.70 15.93 15.54
N ALA A 114 -8.13 15.16 16.56
CA ALA A 114 -7.32 14.11 17.17
C ALA A 114 -7.38 12.86 16.28
N TRP A 115 -6.27 12.52 15.64
CA TRP A 115 -6.17 11.47 14.62
C TRP A 115 -6.35 10.08 15.22
N GLU A 116 -5.87 9.87 16.45
CA GLU A 116 -5.84 8.58 17.14
C GLU A 116 -7.21 8.05 17.57
N THR A 117 -8.24 8.91 17.59
CA THR A 117 -9.60 8.54 18.04
C THR A 117 -10.63 8.57 16.92
N ARG A 118 -10.19 8.64 15.66
CA ARG A 118 -11.07 8.86 14.50
C ARG A 118 -11.05 7.69 13.53
N TYR A 119 -11.87 7.85 12.50
CA TYR A 119 -12.01 6.92 11.40
C TYR A 119 -11.54 7.60 10.12
N LEU A 120 -11.06 6.81 9.17
CA LEU A 120 -10.60 7.30 7.88
C LEU A 120 -11.27 6.47 6.79
N ALA A 121 -11.71 7.15 5.74
CA ALA A 121 -12.02 6.52 4.46
C ALA A 121 -11.05 7.05 3.42
N GLY A 122 -10.71 6.24 2.44
CA GLY A 122 -9.83 6.67 1.38
C GLY A 122 -9.84 5.75 0.17
N PHE A 123 -9.10 6.19 -0.82
CA PHE A 123 -8.90 5.49 -2.08
C PHE A 123 -7.46 5.71 -2.53
N GLY A 124 -6.81 4.65 -3.01
CA GLY A 124 -5.47 4.77 -3.55
C GLY A 124 -4.89 3.45 -4.01
N ARG A 125 -3.65 3.52 -4.48
CA ARG A 125 -2.89 2.35 -4.88
C ARG A 125 -2.12 1.77 -3.70
N LEU A 126 -2.26 0.47 -3.53
CA LEU A 126 -1.62 -0.34 -2.52
C LEU A 126 -0.25 -0.82 -3.01
N ARG A 127 0.77 -0.59 -2.20
CA ARG A 127 2.16 -1.01 -2.39
C ARG A 127 2.55 -1.98 -1.28
N GLY A 128 3.40 -2.94 -1.61
CA GLY A 128 4.01 -3.85 -0.65
C GLY A 128 5.44 -3.43 -0.37
N ILE A 129 5.74 -3.11 0.88
CA ILE A 129 7.09 -2.77 1.34
C ILE A 129 7.66 -4.00 2.02
N LEU A 130 8.67 -4.59 1.38
CA LEU A 130 9.27 -5.86 1.80
C LEU A 130 10.51 -5.66 2.67
N GLU A 131 11.21 -4.54 2.45
CA GLU A 131 12.33 -4.09 3.26
C GLU A 131 12.01 -2.69 3.79
N GLU A 132 11.96 -2.57 5.13
CA GLU A 132 11.81 -1.28 5.78
C GLU A 132 13.16 -0.57 5.76
N ASP A 133 13.34 0.35 4.81
CA ASP A 133 14.38 1.37 4.95
C ASP A 133 13.90 2.36 6.02
N PHE A 134 14.68 2.51 7.10
CA PHE A 134 14.29 3.09 8.39
C PHE A 134 14.08 4.62 8.35
N SER A 135 13.10 5.13 7.60
CA SER A 135 12.74 6.56 7.61
C SER A 135 11.45 6.88 8.37
N THR A 136 10.56 5.91 8.60
CA THR A 136 9.27 6.12 9.30
C THR A 136 9.02 5.02 10.32
N ALA A 137 8.58 5.38 11.54
CA ALA A 137 8.64 4.49 12.69
C ALA A 137 7.41 3.57 12.85
N ILE A 138 6.28 3.90 12.21
CA ILE A 138 5.04 3.11 12.32
C ILE A 138 4.78 2.26 11.06
N GLY A 139 4.64 0.96 11.27
CA GLY A 139 4.43 -0.05 10.23
C GLY A 139 4.20 -1.42 10.84
N HIS A 140 3.06 -2.04 10.55
CA HIS A 140 2.76 -3.39 11.02
C HIS A 140 3.02 -4.38 9.89
N ALA A 141 4.17 -5.05 9.95
CA ALA A 141 4.49 -6.12 9.02
C ALA A 141 3.45 -7.26 9.13
N VAL A 142 2.85 -7.60 8.00
CA VAL A 142 1.97 -8.75 7.84
C VAL A 142 2.76 -9.89 7.20
N GLY A 143 2.62 -11.09 7.75
CA GLY A 143 3.09 -12.30 7.07
C GLY A 143 2.19 -12.59 5.87
N ALA A 144 2.78 -12.92 4.74
CA ALA A 144 2.06 -13.30 3.53
C ALA A 144 2.78 -14.40 2.75
N THR A 145 2.07 -15.01 1.82
CA THR A 145 2.64 -15.96 0.86
C THR A 145 2.30 -15.53 -0.55
N VAL A 146 3.32 -15.41 -1.41
CA VAL A 146 3.14 -15.08 -2.83
C VAL A 146 2.25 -16.14 -3.48
N TRP A 147 1.28 -15.67 -4.26
CA TRP A 147 0.33 -16.52 -4.96
C TRP A 147 0.38 -16.34 -6.48
N GLY A 148 0.71 -15.14 -6.96
CA GLY A 148 0.89 -14.89 -8.38
C GLY A 148 1.66 -13.60 -8.63
N VAL A 149 2.31 -13.55 -9.78
CA VAL A 149 3.04 -12.39 -10.28
C VAL A 149 2.42 -11.97 -11.61
N ARG A 150 2.13 -10.68 -11.76
CA ARG A 150 1.65 -10.08 -12.99
C ARG A 150 2.53 -8.89 -13.34
N ARG A 151 3.02 -8.84 -14.58
CA ARG A 151 3.90 -7.78 -15.08
C ARG A 151 3.25 -7.12 -16.29
N LEU A 152 3.09 -5.80 -16.25
CA LEU A 152 2.75 -4.98 -17.40
C LEU A 152 4.03 -4.43 -18.00
N VAL A 153 4.31 -4.78 -19.25
CA VAL A 153 5.52 -4.32 -19.94
C VAL A 153 5.33 -2.88 -20.38
N LEU A 154 6.16 -1.98 -19.88
CA LEU A 154 6.18 -0.55 -20.17
C LEU A 154 7.58 -0.07 -20.62
N THR A 155 8.53 -0.99 -20.74
CA THR A 155 9.87 -0.71 -21.26
C THR A 155 9.78 -0.15 -22.68
N PRO A 156 10.28 1.08 -22.94
CA PRO A 156 10.22 1.70 -24.26
C PRO A 156 10.94 0.86 -25.33
N GLY A 157 10.23 0.58 -26.44
CA GLY A 157 10.78 -0.21 -27.55
C GLY A 157 10.63 -1.72 -27.42
N ASP A 158 10.08 -2.23 -26.31
CA ASP A 158 9.72 -3.64 -26.20
C ASP A 158 8.55 -3.98 -27.16
N PRO A 159 8.64 -5.05 -27.97
CA PRO A 159 7.54 -5.50 -28.84
C PRO A 159 6.22 -5.78 -28.12
N HIS A 160 6.26 -6.03 -26.81
CA HIS A 160 5.10 -6.32 -25.96
C HIS A 160 4.65 -5.12 -25.12
N PHE A 161 5.11 -3.91 -25.42
CA PHE A 161 4.68 -2.69 -24.72
C PHE A 161 3.15 -2.62 -24.56
N GLY A 162 2.69 -2.40 -23.33
CA GLY A 162 1.29 -2.34 -22.95
C GLY A 162 0.62 -3.69 -22.70
N GLN A 163 1.35 -4.80 -22.72
CA GLN A 163 0.80 -6.14 -22.49
C GLN A 163 1.05 -6.65 -21.07
N TRP A 164 0.05 -7.35 -20.54
CA TRP A 164 0.15 -8.06 -19.26
C TRP A 164 0.67 -9.48 -19.47
N PHE A 165 1.60 -9.90 -18.61
CA PHE A 165 2.08 -11.27 -18.50
C PHE A 165 1.87 -11.77 -17.08
N GLU A 166 1.42 -13.01 -16.96
CA GLU A 166 1.35 -13.71 -15.69
C GLU A 166 2.51 -14.70 -15.60
N SER A 167 3.14 -14.76 -14.43
CA SER A 167 4.24 -15.68 -14.18
C SER A 167 4.13 -16.26 -12.77
N HIS A 168 4.76 -17.43 -12.60
CA HIS A 168 4.91 -18.06 -11.29
C HIS A 168 6.09 -17.47 -10.51
N GLU A 169 6.98 -16.75 -11.18
CA GLU A 169 8.14 -16.12 -10.55
C GLU A 169 8.46 -14.75 -11.17
N LEU A 170 9.00 -13.86 -10.34
CA LEU A 170 9.66 -12.63 -10.75
C LEU A 170 11.17 -12.89 -10.81
N GLN A 171 11.77 -12.63 -11.97
CA GLN A 171 13.18 -12.86 -12.23
C GLN A 171 14.07 -11.85 -11.48
N PRO A 172 15.28 -12.26 -11.07
CA PRO A 172 16.19 -11.46 -10.26
C PRO A 172 16.91 -10.39 -11.08
N THR A 173 16.13 -9.54 -11.73
CA THR A 173 16.57 -8.51 -12.67
C THR A 173 15.73 -7.25 -12.48
N PRO A 174 16.30 -6.05 -12.69
CA PRO A 174 15.56 -4.81 -12.66
C PRO A 174 14.35 -4.84 -13.62
N PHE A 175 13.28 -4.17 -13.21
CA PHE A 175 12.08 -3.99 -14.03
C PHE A 175 11.70 -2.51 -14.18
N GLU A 176 12.60 -1.57 -13.86
CA GLU A 176 12.49 -0.09 -13.83
C GLU A 176 11.18 0.55 -14.32
N HIS A 177 10.78 0.34 -15.57
CA HIS A 177 9.59 0.95 -16.17
C HIS A 177 8.29 0.16 -15.96
N ASP A 178 8.41 -1.16 -15.84
CA ASP A 178 7.29 -2.09 -15.86
C ASP A 178 6.54 -2.06 -14.52
N LEU A 179 5.21 -2.24 -14.60
CA LEU A 179 4.38 -2.35 -13.41
C LEU A 179 4.30 -3.82 -12.99
N VAL A 180 4.79 -4.13 -11.80
CA VAL A 180 4.74 -5.48 -11.22
C VAL A 180 3.70 -5.52 -10.09
N LEU A 181 2.70 -6.39 -10.26
CA LEU A 181 1.67 -6.66 -9.28
C LEU A 181 1.87 -8.05 -8.69
N ILE A 182 1.86 -8.13 -7.37
CA ILE A 182 1.96 -9.38 -6.62
C ILE A 182 0.61 -9.66 -5.99
N THR A 183 0.06 -10.84 -6.26
CA THR A 183 -1.05 -11.37 -5.46
C THR A 183 -0.47 -12.23 -4.35
N ALA A 184 -0.85 -11.97 -3.11
CA ALA A 184 -0.41 -12.71 -1.94
C ALA A 184 -1.59 -13.12 -1.06
N ARG A 185 -1.41 -14.18 -0.28
CA ARG A 185 -2.34 -14.60 0.77
C ARG A 185 -1.81 -14.16 2.11
N LEU A 186 -2.58 -13.30 2.79
CA LEU A 186 -2.21 -12.81 4.11
C LEU A 186 -2.36 -13.92 5.14
N HIS A 187 -1.34 -14.07 5.98
CA HIS A 187 -1.40 -14.95 7.13
C HIS A 187 -2.31 -14.33 8.17
N ARG A 188 -3.03 -15.15 8.93
CA ARG A 188 -3.85 -14.63 10.02
C ARG A 188 -2.93 -14.03 11.08
N GLN A 189 -3.03 -12.73 11.30
CA GLN A 189 -2.48 -12.13 12.49
C GLN A 189 -3.26 -12.67 13.70
N LYS A 190 -2.54 -13.20 14.70
CA LYS A 190 -3.11 -13.44 16.01
C LYS A 190 -3.24 -12.06 16.66
N ILE A 191 -4.43 -11.48 16.57
CA ILE A 191 -4.84 -10.35 17.42
C ILE A 191 -5.05 -10.91 18.82
#